data_AF-A0A9N7MSK0-F1
#
_entry.id   AF-A0A9N7MSK0-F1
#
_cell.length_a   1.000
_cell.length_b   1.000
_cell.length_c   1.000
_cell.angle_alpha   90.00
_cell.angle_beta   90.00
_cell.angle_gamma   90.00
#
_symmetry.space_group_name_H-M   'P 1'
#
loop_
_entity.id
_entity.type
_entity.pdbx_description
1 polymer ?
#
loop_
_entity_poly.entity_id
_entity_poly.type
_entity_poly.pdbx_seq_one_letter_code
_entity_poly.pdbx_strand_id
1 'polypeptide(L)'
;MEFILLLGKPKRTKAMKAGSARHVVLEEEVIKRVKVEVQSTEDVWALKLMNFIVGANQLLFDGLTRELPLVWFVEGVWMVGVIDELRMSVSESKRFPMLVDTKTRVQAKLPGEPQKRNGRLQLMCYKYMWDSLVADKFPSQKFFDFFSLNPNHILSPQIRENSAKSGFPSKTLNDVVRYFGNSCHLLPQAHDKLLLRLVWAVT
;
A
#
# COMPACT_ATOMS: atom_id res chain seq x y z
N MET A 1 -38.29 1.37 -3.92
CA MET A 1 -37.57 2.01 -5.04
C MET A 1 -36.15 2.23 -4.58
N GLU A 2 -35.17 1.68 -5.28
CA GLU A 2 -33.77 1.64 -4.84
C GLU A 2 -32.87 2.00 -6.05
N PHE A 3 -31.89 2.87 -5.85
CA PHE A 3 -31.02 3.41 -6.91
C PHE A 3 -29.61 2.79 -6.82
N ILE A 4 -29.02 2.43 -7.97
CA ILE A 4 -27.69 1.81 -8.07
C ILE A 4 -26.79 2.60 -9.04
N LEU A 5 -25.49 2.74 -8.70
CA LEU A 5 -24.46 3.33 -9.56
C LEU A 5 -23.99 2.34 -10.64
N LEU A 6 -24.34 2.60 -11.91
CA LEU A 6 -23.98 1.77 -13.07
C LEU A 6 -22.54 1.98 -13.60
N LEU A 7 -21.82 3.00 -13.12
CA LEU A 7 -20.48 3.36 -13.59
C LEU A 7 -19.59 3.81 -12.42
N GLY A 8 -18.37 3.27 -12.35
CA GLY A 8 -17.41 3.62 -11.27
C GLY A 8 -15.99 3.07 -11.41
N LYS A 9 -15.75 2.11 -12.31
CA LYS A 9 -14.39 1.81 -12.81
C LYS A 9 -14.41 1.94 -14.33
N PRO A 10 -13.62 2.84 -14.94
CA PRO A 10 -13.48 2.89 -16.40
C PRO A 10 -13.13 1.49 -16.92
N LYS A 11 -13.76 1.05 -18.02
CA LYS A 11 -13.39 -0.21 -18.68
C LYS A 11 -11.89 -0.16 -18.97
N ARG A 12 -11.11 -1.06 -18.38
CA ARG A 12 -9.64 -1.06 -18.51
C ARG A 12 -9.25 -1.04 -19.98
N THR A 13 -8.61 0.05 -20.40
CA THR A 13 -8.10 0.18 -21.77
C THR A 13 -6.98 -0.84 -22.02
N LYS A 14 -6.67 -1.13 -23.29
CA LYS A 14 -5.51 -1.99 -23.63
C LYS A 14 -4.22 -1.46 -22.99
N ALA A 15 -4.06 -0.14 -22.95
CA ALA A 15 -2.96 0.55 -22.27
C ALA A 15 -2.94 0.29 -20.75
N MET A 16 -4.09 0.33 -20.08
CA MET A 16 -4.17 0.02 -18.64
C MET A 16 -3.83 -1.44 -18.35
N LYS A 17 -4.26 -2.39 -19.22
CA LYS A 17 -3.92 -3.81 -19.07
C LYS A 17 -2.41 -4.06 -19.23
N ALA A 18 -1.79 -3.45 -20.24
CA ALA A 18 -0.34 -3.53 -20.47
C ALA A 18 0.46 -2.89 -19.32
N GLY A 19 -0.01 -1.75 -18.79
CA GLY A 19 0.55 -1.13 -17.60
C GLY A 19 0.48 -2.07 -16.39
N SER A 20 -0.71 -2.62 -16.09
CA SER A 20 -0.86 -3.59 -15.00
C SER A 20 0.02 -4.83 -15.16
N ALA A 21 0.17 -5.38 -16.38
CA ALA A 21 1.03 -6.53 -16.62
C ALA A 21 2.50 -6.22 -16.29
N ARG A 22 2.98 -5.02 -16.61
CA ARG A 22 4.34 -4.61 -16.24
C ARG A 22 4.52 -4.42 -14.74
N HIS A 23 3.54 -3.83 -14.06
CA HIS A 23 3.57 -3.74 -12.60
C HIS A 23 3.63 -5.13 -11.98
N VAL A 24 2.88 -6.12 -12.51
CA VAL A 24 2.96 -7.51 -12.03
C VAL A 24 4.37 -8.09 -12.18
N VAL A 25 5.05 -7.87 -13.31
CA VAL A 25 6.44 -8.34 -13.49
C VAL A 25 7.38 -7.70 -12.46
N LEU A 26 7.29 -6.38 -12.27
CA LEU A 26 8.08 -5.67 -11.25
C LEU A 26 7.71 -6.15 -9.84
N GLU A 27 6.45 -6.44 -9.57
CA GLU A 27 5.99 -6.94 -8.28
C GLU A 27 6.58 -8.33 -8.00
N GLU A 28 6.56 -9.24 -8.98
CA GLU A 28 7.09 -10.61 -8.86
C GLU A 28 8.61 -10.67 -8.61
N GLU A 29 9.35 -9.60 -8.94
CA GLU A 29 10.78 -9.48 -8.58
C GLU A 29 11.01 -9.42 -7.06
N VAL A 30 10.02 -8.93 -6.29
CA VAL A 30 10.18 -8.61 -4.86
C VAL A 30 9.14 -9.32 -3.97
N ILE A 31 7.94 -9.62 -4.50
CA ILE A 31 6.80 -10.13 -3.75
C ILE A 31 6.37 -11.49 -4.28
N LYS A 32 6.32 -12.48 -3.38
CA LYS A 32 5.69 -13.77 -3.66
C LYS A 32 4.23 -13.73 -3.23
N ARG A 33 3.30 -13.75 -4.20
CA ARG A 33 1.86 -13.77 -3.92
C ARG A 33 1.43 -15.14 -3.39
N VAL A 34 0.81 -15.14 -2.22
CA VAL A 34 0.13 -16.30 -1.65
C VAL A 34 -1.36 -16.10 -1.79
N LYS A 35 -2.07 -17.05 -2.40
CA LYS A 35 -3.53 -17.02 -2.43
C LYS A 35 -4.06 -17.36 -1.04
N VAL A 36 -4.77 -16.42 -0.45
CA VAL A 36 -5.40 -16.56 0.87
C VAL A 36 -6.91 -16.52 0.68
N GLU A 37 -7.60 -17.53 1.21
CA GLU A 37 -9.06 -17.54 1.26
C GLU A 37 -9.51 -16.64 2.41
N VAL A 38 -10.39 -15.68 2.10
CA VAL A 38 -10.95 -14.73 3.06
C VAL A 38 -12.40 -15.12 3.36
N GLN A 39 -12.76 -15.16 4.64
CA GLN A 39 -14.09 -15.61 5.08
C GLN A 39 -14.93 -14.47 5.67
N SER A 40 -14.30 -13.34 6.02
CA SER A 40 -14.94 -12.18 6.63
C SER A 40 -14.37 -10.86 6.14
N THR A 41 -15.06 -9.76 6.46
CA THR A 41 -14.55 -8.40 6.20
C THR A 41 -13.29 -8.13 7.04
N GLU A 42 -13.24 -8.68 8.26
CA GLU A 42 -12.08 -8.62 9.14
C GLU A 42 -10.87 -9.32 8.53
N ASP A 43 -11.06 -10.48 7.89
CA ASP A 43 -9.99 -11.17 7.15
C ASP A 43 -9.43 -10.32 6.02
N VAL A 44 -10.28 -9.61 5.27
CA VAL A 44 -9.86 -8.71 4.19
C VAL A 44 -9.01 -7.55 4.72
N TRP A 45 -9.41 -6.95 5.84
CA TRP A 45 -8.63 -5.89 6.48
C TRP A 45 -7.35 -6.42 7.10
N ALA A 46 -7.40 -7.55 7.78
CA ALA A 46 -6.23 -8.21 8.34
C ALA A 46 -5.20 -8.46 7.24
N LEU A 47 -5.59 -9.05 6.10
CA LEU A 47 -4.69 -9.30 4.98
C LEU A 47 -4.03 -8.01 4.46
N LYS A 48 -4.79 -6.92 4.35
CA LYS A 48 -4.26 -5.63 3.90
C LYS A 48 -3.21 -5.07 4.88
N LEU A 49 -3.49 -5.10 6.17
CA LEU A 49 -2.58 -4.62 7.21
C LEU A 49 -1.35 -5.54 7.35
N MET A 50 -1.52 -6.85 7.20
CA MET A 50 -0.43 -7.82 7.15
C MET A 50 0.52 -7.56 5.98
N ASN A 51 -0.02 -7.28 4.79
CA ASN A 51 0.80 -6.92 3.62
C ASN A 51 1.61 -5.65 3.89
N PHE A 52 1.05 -4.66 4.60
CA PHE A 52 1.83 -3.51 5.04
C PHE A 52 2.94 -3.91 6.02
N ILE A 53 2.65 -4.70 7.06
CA ILE A 53 3.66 -5.12 8.05
C ILE A 53 4.82 -5.86 7.35
N VAL A 54 4.50 -6.79 6.45
CA VAL A 54 5.51 -7.54 5.68
C VAL A 54 6.31 -6.60 4.79
N GLY A 55 5.66 -5.70 4.05
CA GLY A 55 6.35 -4.76 3.17
C GLY A 55 7.19 -3.72 3.93
N ALA A 56 6.75 -3.28 5.12
CA ALA A 56 7.51 -2.43 6.02
C ALA A 56 8.79 -3.14 6.50
N ASN A 57 8.69 -4.43 6.87
CA ASN A 57 9.86 -5.23 7.23
C ASN A 57 10.82 -5.38 6.03
N GLN A 58 10.30 -5.70 4.83
CA GLN A 58 11.13 -5.75 3.61
C GLN A 58 11.86 -4.43 3.36
N LEU A 59 11.18 -3.29 3.53
CA LEU A 59 11.80 -1.98 3.37
C LEU A 59 12.94 -1.75 4.38
N LEU A 60 12.75 -2.17 5.64
CA LEU A 60 13.75 -1.99 6.70
C LEU A 60 14.97 -2.93 6.52
N PHE A 61 14.75 -4.18 6.09
CA PHE A 61 15.81 -5.19 5.97
C PHE A 61 16.48 -5.20 4.59
N ASP A 62 15.68 -5.20 3.53
CA ASP A 62 16.16 -5.33 2.15
C ASP A 62 16.34 -3.97 1.46
N GLY A 63 15.82 -2.89 2.06
CA GLY A 63 15.92 -1.53 1.53
C GLY A 63 14.94 -1.23 0.38
N LEU A 64 14.05 -2.15 0.04
CA LEU A 64 13.09 -2.03 -1.06
C LEU A 64 11.78 -2.74 -0.71
N THR A 65 10.66 -2.08 -0.99
CA THR A 65 9.35 -2.74 -1.05
C THR A 65 8.52 -2.19 -2.20
N ARG A 66 7.53 -2.96 -2.66
CA ARG A 66 6.65 -2.61 -3.76
C ARG A 66 5.19 -2.90 -3.40
N GLU A 67 4.27 -2.22 -4.08
CA GLU A 67 2.82 -2.38 -3.91
C GLU A 67 2.37 -2.34 -2.43
N LEU A 68 2.95 -1.42 -1.66
CA LEU A 68 2.71 -1.32 -0.22
C LEU A 68 1.34 -0.67 0.06
N PRO A 69 0.38 -1.37 0.67
CA PRO A 69 -0.93 -0.82 0.95
C PRO A 69 -0.89 0.15 2.12
N LEU A 70 -1.43 1.36 1.93
CA LEU A 70 -1.60 2.34 2.99
C LEU A 70 -3.06 2.45 3.41
N VAL A 71 -3.28 2.55 4.72
CA VAL A 71 -4.57 2.87 5.33
C VAL A 71 -4.35 4.05 6.24
N TRP A 72 -5.06 5.14 5.98
CA TRP A 72 -4.77 6.41 6.64
C TRP A 72 -6.03 7.23 6.88
N PHE A 73 -6.00 8.04 7.93
CA PHE A 73 -7.10 8.87 8.39
C PHE A 73 -6.64 10.32 8.54
N VAL A 74 -7.30 11.24 7.84
CA VAL A 74 -7.01 12.68 7.92
C VAL A 74 -8.30 13.46 7.80
N GLU A 75 -8.43 14.55 8.55
CA GLU A 75 -9.55 15.50 8.43
C GLU A 75 -10.95 14.81 8.39
N GLY A 76 -11.11 13.68 9.09
CA GLY A 76 -12.38 12.94 9.12
C GLY A 76 -12.59 11.92 8.01
N VAL A 77 -11.64 11.78 7.08
CA VAL A 77 -11.74 10.92 5.90
C VAL A 77 -10.75 9.77 5.97
N TRP A 78 -11.24 8.56 5.73
CA TRP A 78 -10.42 7.37 5.51
C TRP A 78 -9.99 7.28 4.05
N MET A 79 -8.69 7.12 3.83
CA MET A 79 -8.12 6.87 2.51
C MET A 79 -7.36 5.56 2.51
N VAL A 80 -7.46 4.86 1.38
CA VAL A 80 -6.72 3.63 1.14
C VAL A 80 -5.99 3.76 -0.19
N GLY A 81 -4.68 3.58 -0.15
CA GLY A 81 -3.79 3.70 -1.29
C GLY A 81 -2.85 2.52 -1.40
N VAL A 82 -2.12 2.44 -2.50
CA VAL A 82 -1.04 1.48 -2.69
C VAL A 82 0.14 2.23 -3.29
N ILE A 83 1.27 2.24 -2.59
CA ILE A 83 2.50 2.85 -3.10
C ILE A 83 3.21 1.83 -3.98
N ASP A 84 3.49 2.19 -5.23
CA ASP A 84 4.13 1.31 -6.21
C ASP A 84 5.51 0.82 -5.72
N GLU A 85 6.37 1.72 -5.24
CA GLU A 85 7.74 1.39 -4.82
C GLU A 85 8.26 2.36 -3.74
N LEU A 86 8.92 1.81 -2.73
CA LEU A 86 9.65 2.54 -1.68
C LEU A 86 11.08 2.02 -1.64
N ARG A 87 12.06 2.93 -1.62
CA ARG A 87 13.49 2.60 -1.56
C ARG A 87 14.19 3.34 -0.43
N MET A 88 14.92 2.62 0.40
CA MET A 88 15.79 3.25 1.41
C MET A 88 16.98 3.93 0.73
N SER A 89 17.32 5.13 1.18
CA SER A 89 18.53 5.83 0.75
C SER A 89 19.79 5.08 1.20
N VAL A 90 20.69 4.80 0.26
CA VAL A 90 21.91 4.00 0.50
C VAL A 90 23.06 4.84 1.10
N SER A 91 23.02 6.17 1.00
CA SER A 91 24.21 7.02 1.16
C SER A 91 24.15 8.09 2.25
N GLU A 92 23.23 8.01 3.21
CA GLU A 92 23.14 9.00 4.30
C GLU A 92 23.22 8.34 5.68
N SER A 93 23.84 9.05 6.64
CA SER A 93 23.87 8.68 8.07
C SER A 93 22.49 8.52 8.68
N LYS A 94 21.46 9.04 8.00
CA LYS A 94 20.04 8.91 8.31
C LYS A 94 19.35 8.29 7.10
N ARG A 95 18.75 7.10 7.28
CA ARG A 95 18.09 6.38 6.19
C ARG A 95 16.65 6.86 6.04
N PHE A 96 16.31 7.42 4.89
CA PHE A 96 14.96 7.85 4.55
C PHE A 96 14.43 7.06 3.34
N PRO A 97 13.16 6.64 3.34
CA PRO A 97 12.56 6.05 2.17
C PRO A 97 12.23 7.12 1.12
N MET A 98 12.51 6.80 -0.13
CA MET A 98 12.12 7.55 -1.30
C MET A 98 10.92 6.86 -1.95
N LEU A 99 9.83 7.59 -2.13
CA LEU A 99 8.66 7.09 -2.85
C LEU A 99 8.90 7.20 -4.35
N VAL A 100 8.58 6.12 -5.04
CA VAL A 100 8.68 6.00 -6.48
C VAL A 100 7.32 5.56 -7.04
N ASP A 101 6.79 6.34 -7.97
CA ASP A 101 5.59 6.00 -8.73
C ASP A 101 6.00 5.69 -10.16
N THR A 102 5.60 4.52 -10.66
CA THR A 102 6.00 4.06 -12.00
C THR A 102 4.81 4.16 -12.93
N LYS A 103 4.90 4.99 -13.98
CA LYS A 103 3.88 5.08 -15.02
C LYS A 103 4.35 4.43 -16.30
N THR A 104 3.66 3.36 -16.69
CA THR A 104 3.86 2.69 -17.97
C THR A 104 3.19 3.48 -19.11
N ARG A 105 3.91 3.65 -20.22
CA ARG A 105 3.47 4.45 -21.38
C ARG A 105 3.48 3.60 -22.64
N VAL A 106 2.43 3.70 -23.45
CA VAL A 106 2.31 2.95 -24.72
C VAL A 106 3.11 3.58 -25.84
N GLN A 107 3.21 4.91 -25.87
CA GLN A 107 3.96 5.65 -26.88
C GLN A 107 5.31 6.09 -26.31
N ALA A 108 6.39 5.96 -27.08
CA ALA A 108 7.74 6.45 -26.76
C ALA A 108 7.85 7.99 -26.83
N LYS A 109 6.87 8.70 -26.27
CA LYS A 109 6.82 10.16 -26.19
C LYS A 109 6.62 10.60 -24.74
N LEU A 110 7.34 11.62 -24.31
CA LEU A 110 7.15 12.20 -22.99
C LEU A 110 5.67 12.63 -22.80
N PRO A 111 5.09 12.43 -21.61
CA PRO A 111 3.71 12.84 -21.36
C PRO A 111 3.64 14.36 -21.42
N GLY A 112 2.48 14.89 -21.82
CA GLY A 112 2.21 16.31 -21.63
C GLY A 112 2.24 16.68 -20.15
N GLU A 113 2.50 17.95 -19.84
CA GLU A 113 2.53 18.44 -18.45
C GLU A 113 1.29 18.10 -17.62
N PRO A 114 0.05 18.09 -18.15
CA PRO A 114 -1.13 17.66 -17.39
C PRO A 114 -1.02 16.22 -16.85
N GLN A 115 -0.51 15.30 -17.67
CA GLN A 115 -0.32 13.90 -17.25
C GLN A 115 0.77 13.76 -16.20
N LYS A 116 1.88 14.50 -16.34
CA LYS A 116 2.93 14.54 -15.32
C LYS A 116 2.43 15.17 -14.02
N ARG A 117 1.56 16.18 -14.08
CA ARG A 117 0.96 16.84 -12.91
C ARG A 117 0.13 15.84 -12.10
N ASN A 118 -0.64 14.97 -12.73
CA ASN A 118 -1.40 13.94 -12.02
C ASN A 118 -0.49 12.94 -11.30
N GLY A 119 0.59 12.48 -11.94
CA GLY A 119 1.57 11.59 -11.28
C GLY A 119 2.29 12.27 -10.11
N ARG A 120 2.66 13.54 -10.27
CA ARG A 120 3.24 14.35 -9.18
C ARG A 120 2.26 14.52 -8.01
N LEU A 121 1.00 14.82 -8.30
CA LEU A 121 -0.04 14.96 -7.27
C LEU A 121 -0.25 13.64 -6.52
N GLN A 122 -0.30 12.51 -7.23
CA GLN A 122 -0.40 11.20 -6.60
C GLN A 122 0.78 10.93 -5.65
N LEU A 123 2.01 11.23 -6.07
CA LEU A 123 3.20 11.12 -5.22
C LEU A 123 3.12 12.03 -3.99
N MET A 124 2.67 13.28 -4.15
CA MET A 124 2.47 14.21 -3.04
C MET A 124 1.45 13.68 -2.03
N CYS A 125 0.33 13.12 -2.50
CA CYS A 125 -0.66 12.48 -1.63
C CYS A 125 -0.05 11.28 -0.88
N TYR A 126 0.72 10.43 -1.57
CA TYR A 126 1.39 9.31 -0.92
C TYR A 126 2.43 9.74 0.12
N LYS A 127 3.22 10.78 -0.16
CA LYS A 127 4.15 11.34 0.83
C LYS A 127 3.39 11.84 2.06
N TYR A 128 2.33 12.62 1.85
CA TYR A 128 1.55 13.16 2.96
C TYR A 128 0.91 12.06 3.82
N MET A 129 0.33 11.03 3.17
CA MET A 129 -0.21 9.86 3.86
C MET A 129 0.87 9.10 4.63
N TRP A 130 2.03 8.86 4.02
CA TRP A 130 3.16 8.17 4.65
C TRP A 130 3.67 8.92 5.87
N ASP A 131 4.03 10.19 5.71
CA ASP A 131 4.64 11.00 6.76
C ASP A 131 3.70 11.16 7.96
N SER A 132 2.41 11.30 7.71
CA SER A 132 1.39 11.35 8.77
C SER A 132 1.22 9.99 9.45
N LEU A 133 1.21 8.89 8.68
CA LEU A 133 1.05 7.54 9.21
C LEU A 133 2.20 7.11 10.14
N VAL A 134 3.44 7.53 9.83
CA VAL A 134 4.62 7.18 10.65
C VAL A 134 4.81 8.12 11.84
N ALA A 135 4.29 9.37 11.75
CA ALA A 135 4.38 10.35 12.83
C ALA A 135 3.29 10.18 13.89
N ASP A 136 2.07 9.87 13.46
CA ASP A 136 0.90 9.83 14.34
C ASP A 136 0.51 8.40 14.75
N LYS A 137 -0.07 8.29 15.95
CA LYS A 137 -0.66 7.03 16.40
C LYS A 137 -1.88 6.68 15.55
N PHE A 138 -1.87 5.48 14.95
CA PHE A 138 -3.02 4.98 14.19
C PHE A 138 -4.30 4.98 15.03
N PRO A 139 -5.41 5.59 14.56
CA PRO A 139 -6.63 5.74 15.35
C PRO A 139 -7.49 4.46 15.29
N SER A 140 -7.03 3.39 15.94
CA SER A 140 -7.64 2.05 15.87
C SER A 140 -9.13 2.01 16.22
N GLN A 141 -9.57 2.76 17.24
CA GLN A 141 -11.00 2.76 17.61
C GLN A 141 -11.86 3.34 16.49
N LYS A 142 -11.46 4.50 15.92
CA LYS A 142 -12.15 5.10 14.77
C LYS A 142 -12.15 4.18 13.55
N PHE A 143 -11.09 3.40 13.38
CA PHE A 143 -11.00 2.41 12.31
C PHE A 143 -12.06 1.32 12.46
N PHE A 144 -12.16 0.72 13.66
CA PHE A 144 -13.15 -0.32 13.93
C PHE A 144 -14.58 0.23 13.81
N ASP A 145 -14.84 1.40 14.37
CA ASP A 145 -16.17 2.02 14.37
C ASP A 145 -16.61 2.38 12.93
N PHE A 146 -15.73 3.03 12.16
CA PHE A 146 -16.05 3.49 10.80
C PHE A 146 -16.32 2.33 9.85
N PHE A 147 -15.50 1.27 9.91
CA PHE A 147 -15.66 0.11 9.04
C PHE A 147 -16.60 -0.97 9.62
N SER A 148 -17.21 -0.71 10.79
CA SER A 148 -18.10 -1.66 11.49
C SER A 148 -17.45 -3.04 11.71
N LEU A 149 -16.19 -3.04 12.14
CA LEU A 149 -15.38 -4.25 12.32
C LEU A 149 -15.38 -4.69 13.78
N ASN A 150 -15.41 -6.00 14.01
CA ASN A 150 -15.24 -6.53 15.36
C ASN A 150 -13.74 -6.71 15.69
N PRO A 151 -13.16 -5.94 16.62
CA PRO A 151 -11.74 -6.06 16.98
C PRO A 151 -11.38 -7.45 17.52
N ASN A 152 -12.33 -8.14 18.16
CA ASN A 152 -12.13 -9.45 18.78
C ASN A 152 -12.50 -10.61 17.84
N HIS A 153 -12.82 -10.33 16.56
CA HIS A 153 -13.08 -11.39 15.58
C HIS A 153 -11.85 -12.29 15.45
N ILE A 154 -12.06 -13.60 15.58
CA ILE A 154 -11.00 -14.59 15.39
C ILE A 154 -10.77 -14.76 13.89
N LEU A 155 -9.56 -14.48 13.44
CA LEU A 155 -9.19 -14.54 12.02
C LEU A 155 -9.16 -15.99 11.52
N SER A 156 -9.33 -16.18 10.21
CA SER A 156 -9.29 -17.50 9.59
C SER A 156 -7.98 -18.25 9.90
N PRO A 157 -8.00 -19.60 9.95
CA PRO A 157 -6.80 -20.40 10.24
C PRO A 157 -5.61 -20.05 9.34
N GLN A 158 -5.86 -19.82 8.05
CA GLN A 158 -4.82 -19.49 7.07
C GLN A 158 -4.16 -18.14 7.36
N ILE A 159 -4.93 -17.12 7.73
CA ILE A 159 -4.41 -15.80 8.11
C ILE A 159 -3.57 -15.89 9.38
N ARG A 160 -4.05 -16.63 10.39
CA ARG A 160 -3.31 -16.83 11.64
C ARG A 160 -1.99 -17.56 11.40
N GLU A 161 -1.99 -18.63 10.61
CA GLU A 161 -0.78 -19.37 10.24
C GLU A 161 0.23 -18.47 9.51
N ASN A 162 -0.24 -17.69 8.53
CA ASN A 162 0.62 -16.76 7.79
C ASN A 162 1.20 -15.68 8.69
N SER A 163 0.41 -15.10 9.61
CA SER A 163 0.90 -14.09 10.56
C SER A 163 2.00 -14.63 11.48
N ALA A 164 1.86 -15.89 11.92
CA ALA A 164 2.87 -16.57 12.73
C ALA A 164 4.15 -16.83 11.93
N LYS A 165 4.03 -17.34 10.69
CA LYS A 165 5.17 -17.58 9.78
C LYS A 165 5.93 -16.29 9.46
N SER A 166 5.23 -15.16 9.38
CA SER A 166 5.82 -13.84 9.12
C SER A 166 6.34 -13.13 10.38
N GLY A 167 6.30 -13.78 11.55
CA GLY A 167 6.93 -13.28 12.78
C GLY A 167 6.05 -12.36 13.65
N PHE A 168 4.76 -12.27 13.38
CA PHE A 168 3.80 -11.47 14.16
C PHE A 168 2.50 -12.26 14.44
N PRO A 169 2.57 -13.33 15.25
CA PRO A 169 1.42 -14.20 15.49
C PRO A 169 0.22 -13.39 15.99
N SER A 170 -0.87 -13.47 15.24
CA SER A 170 -2.09 -12.69 15.47
C SER A 170 -3.30 -13.62 15.50
N LYS A 171 -4.11 -13.55 16.56
CA LYS A 171 -5.34 -14.36 16.69
C LYS A 171 -6.57 -13.58 16.23
N THR A 172 -6.59 -12.29 16.52
CA THR A 172 -7.71 -11.38 16.27
C THR A 172 -7.32 -10.24 15.35
N LEU A 173 -8.31 -9.54 14.79
CA LEU A 173 -8.05 -8.34 13.99
C LEU A 173 -7.34 -7.25 14.83
N ASN A 174 -7.67 -7.12 16.11
CA ASN A 174 -7.01 -6.16 17.00
C ASN A 174 -5.51 -6.45 17.15
N ASP A 175 -5.11 -7.72 17.20
CA ASP A 175 -3.68 -8.09 17.24
C ASP A 175 -2.96 -7.55 16.00
N VAL A 176 -3.54 -7.76 14.81
CA VAL A 176 -2.98 -7.28 13.54
C VAL A 176 -2.89 -5.76 13.51
N VAL A 177 -3.94 -5.05 13.94
CA VAL A 177 -3.94 -3.57 13.98
C VAL A 177 -2.88 -3.04 14.94
N ARG A 178 -2.62 -3.72 16.06
CA ARG A 178 -1.55 -3.36 16.99
C ARG A 178 -0.18 -3.54 16.35
N TYR A 179 0.08 -4.67 15.70
CA TYR A 179 1.33 -4.88 14.97
C TYR A 179 1.51 -3.85 13.85
N PHE A 180 0.46 -3.57 13.08
CA PHE A 180 0.47 -2.55 12.04
C PHE A 180 0.86 -1.18 12.60
N GLY A 181 0.21 -0.75 13.69
CA GLY A 181 0.55 0.50 14.36
C GLY A 181 2.01 0.54 14.81
N ASN A 182 2.50 -0.53 15.43
CA ASN A 182 3.91 -0.61 15.86
C ASN A 182 4.87 -0.54 14.67
N SER A 183 4.57 -1.24 13.57
CA SER A 183 5.38 -1.19 12.33
C SER A 183 5.44 0.21 11.74
N CYS A 184 4.35 0.99 11.78
CA CYS A 184 4.34 2.38 11.33
C CYS A 184 5.35 3.24 12.09
N HIS A 185 5.44 3.10 13.42
CA HIS A 185 6.35 3.91 14.25
C HIS A 185 7.83 3.51 14.10
N LEU A 186 8.13 2.33 13.56
CA LEU A 186 9.51 1.91 13.28
C LEU A 186 10.04 2.52 11.97
N LEU A 187 9.16 3.00 11.11
CA LEU A 187 9.51 3.53 9.81
C LEU A 187 9.87 5.02 9.90
N PRO A 188 10.93 5.48 9.23
CA PRO A 188 11.25 6.89 9.19
C PRO A 188 10.36 7.65 8.19
N GLN A 189 10.27 8.97 8.37
CA GLN A 189 9.65 9.87 7.40
C GLN A 189 10.30 9.76 6.02
N ALA A 190 9.52 9.99 4.98
CA ALA A 190 10.00 9.91 3.61
C ALA A 190 10.86 11.12 3.24
N HIS A 191 11.83 10.90 2.35
CA HIS A 191 12.62 11.97 1.76
C HIS A 191 11.70 12.95 1.02
N ASP A 192 12.01 14.26 1.07
CA ASP A 192 11.29 15.30 0.33
C ASP A 192 11.38 15.20 -1.20
N LYS A 193 12.33 14.41 -1.72
CA LYS A 193 12.45 14.13 -3.15
C LYS A 193 11.63 12.89 -3.47
N LEU A 194 10.70 13.05 -4.41
CA LEU A 194 9.82 12.00 -4.91
C LEU A 194 10.16 11.70 -6.37
N LEU A 195 10.09 10.43 -6.78
CA LEU A 195 10.46 10.02 -8.13
C LEU A 195 9.26 9.55 -8.94
N LEU A 196 8.91 10.30 -9.98
CA LEU A 196 7.98 9.84 -11.02
C LEU A 196 8.78 9.16 -12.14
N ARG A 197 8.74 7.82 -12.19
CA ARG A 197 9.44 7.01 -13.20
C ARG A 197 8.53 6.75 -14.39
N LEU A 198 8.98 7.12 -15.58
CA LEU A 198 8.26 6.83 -16.83
C LEU A 198 8.94 5.66 -17.54
N VAL A 199 8.16 4.64 -17.91
CA VAL A 199 8.72 3.46 -18.59
C VAL A 199 7.88 3.07 -19.80
N TRP A 200 8.55 2.73 -20.90
CA TRP A 200 7.91 2.40 -22.18
C TRP A 200 7.47 0.95 -22.20
N ALA A 201 6.18 0.69 -22.47
CA ALA A 201 5.69 -0.66 -22.71
C ALA A 201 6.52 -1.28 -23.84
N VAL A 202 7.22 -2.37 -23.55
CA VAL A 202 7.89 -3.16 -24.59
C VAL A 202 6.77 -3.87 -25.34
N THR A 203 6.63 -3.57 -26.62
CA THR A 203 5.68 -4.22 -27.55
C THR A 203 6.06 -5.66 -27.79
#